data_AF-A0A3Q4HTA2-F1
#
_entry.id   AF-A0A3Q4HTA2-F1
#
_cell.length_a   1.000
_cell.length_b   1.000
_cell.length_c   1.000
_cell.angle_alpha   90.00
_cell.angle_beta   90.00
_cell.angle_gamma   90.00
#
_symmetry.space_group_name_H-M   'P 1'
#
loop_
_entity.id
_entity.type
_entity.pdbx_description
1 polymer ?
#
loop_
_entity_poly.entity_id
_entity_poly.type
_entity_poly.pdbx_seq_one_letter_code
_entity_poly.pdbx_strand_id
1 'polypeptide(L)' 'LLQTAYNGSTSQVRIHDEVSEEFPIMTGVRQGDVVSPLLFNIVIDAIMRKAFKGRRGVQASTD' A
#
# COMPACT_ATOMS: atom_id res chain seq x y z
N LEU A 1 9.66 13.14 -8.16
CA LEU A 1 9.51 13.15 -6.69
C LEU A 1 8.98 11.82 -6.18
N LEU A 2 7.70 11.47 -6.38
CA LEU A 2 7.16 10.17 -5.95
C LEU A 2 7.90 8.96 -6.53
N GLN A 3 8.09 8.93 -7.84
CA GLN A 3 8.82 7.83 -8.50
C GLN A 3 10.27 7.72 -8.01
N THR A 4 10.91 8.86 -7.75
CA THR A 4 12.25 8.93 -7.14
C THR A 4 12.27 8.38 -5.71
N ALA A 5 11.19 8.53 -4.96
CA ALA A 5 11.07 8.03 -3.59
C ALA A 5 10.90 6.50 -3.49
N TYR A 6 10.54 5.83 -4.60
CA TYR A 6 10.33 4.38 -4.67
C TYR A 6 11.37 3.65 -5.53
N ASN A 7 11.90 4.29 -6.57
CA ASN A 7 12.89 3.69 -7.45
C ASN A 7 14.14 3.29 -6.68
N GLY A 8 14.54 2.02 -6.79
CA GLY A 8 15.73 1.49 -6.13
C GLY A 8 15.65 1.46 -4.60
N SER A 9 14.46 1.56 -4.01
CA SER A 9 14.31 1.54 -2.56
C SER A 9 14.63 0.17 -1.96
N THR A 10 15.43 0.16 -0.91
CA THR A 10 15.78 -1.02 -0.11
C THR A 10 15.25 -0.88 1.31
N SER A 11 15.20 -2.00 2.04
CA SER A 11 14.83 -2.06 3.45
C SER A 11 15.79 -2.97 4.21
N GLN A 12 15.83 -2.79 5.53
CA GLN A 12 16.53 -3.66 6.47
C GLN A 12 15.63 -3.95 7.67
N VAL A 13 15.89 -5.06 8.34
CA VAL A 13 15.24 -5.42 9.61
C VAL A 13 16.24 -5.22 10.74
N ARG A 14 15.84 -4.51 11.79
CA ARG A 14 16.63 -4.35 13.02
C ARG A 14 16.04 -5.19 14.14
N ILE A 15 16.88 -5.97 14.83
CA ILE A 15 16.52 -6.75 16.01
C ILE A 15 17.53 -6.42 17.11
N HIS A 16 17.10 -5.75 18.18
CA HIS A 16 18.00 -5.14 19.17
C HIS A 16 19.03 -4.23 18.49
N ASP A 17 20.32 -4.55 18.63
CA ASP A 17 21.44 -3.79 18.08
C ASP A 17 21.95 -4.36 16.74
N GLU A 18 21.36 -5.45 16.25
CA GLU A 18 21.74 -6.03 14.95
C GLU A 18 20.80 -5.61 13.82
N VAL A 19 21.38 -5.45 12.63
CA VAL A 19 20.68 -5.04 11.41
C VAL A 19 20.96 -6.07 10.31
N SER A 20 19.92 -6.48 9.60
CA SER A 20 20.02 -7.41 8.47
C SER A 20 20.77 -6.78 7.29
N GLU A 21 21.16 -7.62 6.33
CA GLU A 21 21.52 -7.13 5.00
C GLU A 21 20.35 -6.36 4.36
N GLU A 22 20.68 -5.43 3.46
CA GLU A 22 19.68 -4.72 2.66
C GLU A 22 19.01 -5.66 1.67
N PHE A 23 17.70 -5.51 1.51
CA PHE A 23 16.92 -6.20 0.48
C PHE A 23 16.03 -5.22 -0.28
N PRO A 24 15.74 -5.47 -1.57
CA PRO A 24 14.91 -4.59 -2.38
C PRO A 24 13.45 -4.63 -1.93
N ILE A 25 12.79 -3.47 -1.97
CA ILE A 25 11.34 -3.38 -1.74
C ILE A 25 10.62 -3.72 -3.05
N MET A 26 9.96 -4.88 -3.07
CA MET A 26 9.25 -5.36 -4.26
C MET A 26 7.74 -5.08 -4.23
N THR A 27 7.17 -4.87 -3.04
CA THR A 27 5.73 -4.70 -2.84
C THR A 27 5.42 -3.76 -1.68
N GLY A 28 4.16 -3.31 -1.62
CA GLY A 28 3.65 -2.49 -0.53
C GLY A 28 3.99 -1.02 -0.67
N VAL A 29 3.97 -0.31 0.47
CA VAL A 29 4.25 1.11 0.57
C VAL A 29 5.32 1.36 1.63
N ARG A 30 6.01 2.50 1.54
CA ARG A 30 7.03 2.87 2.51
C ARG A 30 6.38 3.23 3.85
N GLN A 31 6.65 2.47 4.89
CA GLN A 31 6.13 2.79 6.23
C GLN A 31 6.77 4.07 6.78
N GLY A 32 6.00 4.87 7.52
CA GLY A 32 6.46 6.14 8.07
C GLY A 32 6.53 7.30 7.06
N ASP A 33 6.23 7.07 5.78
CA ASP A 33 6.08 8.13 4.78
C ASP A 33 4.65 8.70 4.84
N VAL A 34 4.55 10.04 4.88
CA VAL A 34 3.30 10.78 4.90
C VAL A 34 2.45 10.54 3.64
N VAL A 35 3.09 10.22 2.50
CA VAL A 35 2.38 10.03 1.22
C VAL A 35 1.86 8.59 1.06
N SER A 36 2.46 7.62 1.75
CA SER A 36 2.08 6.20 1.66
C SER A 36 0.61 5.91 1.98
N PRO A 37 -0.01 6.47 3.04
CA PRO A 37 -1.44 6.26 3.31
C PRO A 37 -2.36 6.74 2.18
N LEU A 38 -2.02 7.87 1.54
CA LEU A 38 -2.79 8.39 0.42
C LEU A 38 -2.71 7.46 -0.80
N LEU A 39 -1.50 7.03 -1.15
CA LEU A 39 -1.28 6.09 -2.27
C LEU A 39 -1.99 4.75 -2.03
N PHE A 40 -1.93 4.24 -0.80
CA PHE A 40 -2.65 3.03 -0.42
C PHE A 40 -4.15 3.18 -0.67
N ASN A 41 -4.76 4.26 -0.19
CA ASN A 41 -6.19 4.51 -0.38
C ASN A 41 -6.58 4.63 -1.86
N ILE A 42 -5.78 5.31 -2.68
CA ILE A 42 -6.02 5.45 -4.12
C ILE A 42 -6.02 4.08 -4.80
N VAL A 43 -5.04 3.23 -4.51
CA VAL A 43 -4.93 1.90 -5.10
C VAL A 43 -6.08 1.01 -4.65
N ILE A 44 -6.43 1.03 -3.36
CA ILE A 44 -7.57 0.27 -2.83
C ILE A 44 -8.88 0.73 -3.46
N ASP A 45 -9.14 2.04 -3.59
CA ASP A 45 -10.33 2.56 -4.25
C ASP A 45 -10.43 2.06 -5.71
N ALA A 46 -9.34 2.10 -6.46
CA ALA A 46 -9.30 1.57 -7.83
C ALA A 46 -9.61 0.06 -7.88
N ILE A 47 -9.03 -0.72 -6.95
CA ILE A 47 -9.30 -2.16 -6.83
C ILE A 47 -10.78 -2.40 -6.51
N MET A 48 -11.34 -1.68 -5.54
CA MET A 48 -12.73 -1.81 -5.12
C MET A 48 -13.69 -1.45 -6.26
N ARG A 49 -13.48 -0.32 -6.94
CA ARG A 49 -14.29 0.06 -8.12
C ARG A 49 -14.27 -1.01 -9.20
N LYS A 50 -13.12 -1.63 -9.45
CA LYS A 50 -13.00 -2.72 -10.41
C LYS A 50 -13.71 -3.99 -9.94
N ALA A 51 -13.51 -4.37 -8.67
CA ALA A 51 -14.09 -5.57 -8.07
C ALA A 51 -15.63 -5.50 -7.99
N PHE A 52 -16.19 -4.32 -7.73
CA PHE A 52 -17.62 -4.09 -7.57
C PHE A 52 -18.28 -3.47 -8.81
N LYS A 53 -17.58 -3.35 -9.94
CA LYS A 53 -18.15 -2.83 -11.18
C LYS A 53 -19.39 -3.65 -11.58
N GLY A 54 -20.55 -2.99 -11.67
CA GLY A 54 -21.82 -3.62 -12.04
C GLY A 54 -22.47 -4.47 -10.93
N ARG A 55 -21.88 -4.52 -9.74
CA ARG A 55 -22.46 -5.17 -8.56
C ARG A 55 -23.04 -4.10 -7.66
N ARG A 56 -24.33 -4.16 -7.37
CA ARG A 56 -24.90 -3.43 -6.23
C ARG A 56 -24.43 -4.16 -4.97
N GLY A 57 -23.92 -3.42 -3.99
CA GLY A 57 -23.52 -3.99 -2.70
C GLY A 57 -24.71 -4.64 -1.98
N VAL A 58 -24.53 -5.02 -0.72
CA VAL A 58 -25.63 -5.57 0.08
C VAL A 58 -26.70 -4.49 0.26
N GLN A 59 -27.89 -4.71 -0.32
CA GLN A 59 -29.09 -3.93 -0.03
C GLN A 59 -29.82 -4.63 1.12
N ALA A 60 -29.85 -3.99 2.28
CA ALA A 60 -30.82 -4.36 3.30
C ALA A 60 -32.19 -3.83 2.85
N SER A 61 -33.16 -4.74 2.68
CA SER A 61 -34.57 -4.34 2.59
C SER A 61 -34.90 -3.56 3.86
N THR A 62 -35.39 -2.34 3.71
CA THR A 62 -36.06 -1.65 4.82
C THR A 62 -37.53 -1.83 4.53
N ASP A 63 -38.16 -2.73 5.28
CA ASP A 63 -39.61 -2.89 5.32
C ASP A 63 -40.25 -1.69 6.05
#